data_AF-A0A9D3MZL6-F1
#
_entry.id   AF-A0A9D3MZL6-F1
#
_cell.length_a   1.000
_cell.length_b   1.000
_cell.length_c   1.000
_cell.angle_alpha   90.00
_cell.angle_beta   90.00
_cell.angle_gamma   90.00
#
_symmetry.space_group_name_H-M   'P 1'
#
loop_
_entity.id
_entity.type
_entity.pdbx_description
1 polymer ?
#
loop_
_entity_poly.entity_id
_entity_poly.type
_entity_poly.pdbx_seq_one_letter_code
_entity_poly.pdbx_strand_id
1 'polypeptide(L)'
;MSAAEIKDVPNANDTKGDDADWAAAKAAFDNLKSKKPRPPKPEHAVTIAVSSRTLFDMAKERKIFEEEGLESYVAYQQQHEDEPMMPGVAFPFVKALMTVNARLRELYPDGQELFDIVLMTNNHAQVGVRLINSINHYDLTIERFCMTGGESPIGYLKAYMTNLYLSRSSGKVKEAIEEGIAAATMFTANKENPLSDTQLRVAFDGDAVLFSDESEIIVKRDGLDTFFEHEKQLENTPWHR
;
A
#
# COMPACT_ATOMS: atom_id res chain seq x y z
N MET A 1 21.08 -62.32 25.30
CA MET A 1 22.16 -61.36 25.03
C MET A 1 22.02 -60.90 23.59
N SER A 2 21.68 -59.62 23.39
CA SER A 2 22.21 -58.71 22.37
C SER A 2 21.29 -57.49 22.32
N ALA A 3 21.76 -56.39 22.88
CA ALA A 3 21.10 -55.09 22.80
C ALA A 3 21.19 -54.57 21.36
N ALA A 4 20.09 -54.02 20.84
CA ALA A 4 20.10 -53.27 19.59
C ALA A 4 20.47 -51.81 19.90
N GLU A 5 21.55 -51.35 19.29
CA GLU A 5 22.05 -49.97 19.38
C GLU A 5 21.06 -48.97 18.77
N ILE A 6 20.83 -47.88 19.51
CA ILE A 6 20.08 -46.71 19.09
C ILE A 6 20.97 -45.91 18.13
N LYS A 7 20.53 -45.66 16.90
CA LYS A 7 21.22 -44.75 15.97
C LYS A 7 21.02 -43.31 16.41
N ASP A 8 22.13 -42.59 16.57
CA ASP A 8 22.21 -41.17 16.86
C ASP A 8 21.40 -40.30 15.88
N VAL A 9 20.71 -39.32 16.45
CA VAL A 9 20.02 -38.22 15.75
C VAL A 9 21.08 -37.19 15.31
N PRO A 10 21.06 -36.65 14.08
CA PRO A 10 22.05 -35.65 13.68
C PRO A 10 21.87 -34.36 14.50
N ASN A 11 22.97 -33.91 15.08
CA ASN A 11 23.06 -32.72 15.90
C ASN A 11 22.77 -31.45 15.09
N ALA A 12 21.85 -30.61 15.58
CA ALA A 12 21.52 -29.31 15.00
C ALA A 12 22.66 -28.31 15.29
N ASN A 13 23.65 -28.21 14.39
CA ASN A 13 24.63 -27.13 14.46
C ASN A 13 25.39 -26.85 13.14
N ASP A 14 24.69 -26.90 12.00
CA ASP A 14 25.20 -26.41 10.71
C ASP A 14 24.51 -25.09 10.31
N THR A 15 24.71 -24.03 11.08
CA THR A 15 24.18 -22.67 10.78
C THR A 15 25.21 -21.76 10.08
N LYS A 16 26.43 -22.25 9.80
CA LYS A 16 27.48 -21.43 9.15
C LYS A 16 27.39 -21.36 7.63
N GLY A 17 26.70 -22.31 6.98
CA GLY A 17 26.51 -22.33 5.52
C GLY A 17 25.46 -21.33 5.05
N ASP A 18 24.36 -21.22 5.80
CA ASP A 18 23.19 -20.42 5.43
C ASP A 18 23.45 -18.90 5.51
N ASP A 19 24.24 -18.45 6.50
CA ASP A 19 24.60 -17.03 6.65
C ASP A 19 25.51 -16.54 5.51
N ALA A 20 26.40 -17.41 5.02
CA ALA A 20 27.30 -17.11 3.91
C ALA A 20 26.54 -17.05 2.57
N ASP A 21 25.59 -17.96 2.37
CA ASP A 21 24.71 -17.96 1.21
C ASP A 21 23.76 -16.76 1.20
N TRP A 22 23.24 -16.36 2.37
CA TRP A 22 22.42 -15.15 2.49
C TRP A 22 23.23 -13.88 2.22
N ALA A 23 24.46 -13.77 2.74
CA ALA A 23 25.34 -12.64 2.49
C ALA A 23 25.73 -12.54 1.00
N ALA A 24 25.98 -13.68 0.35
CA ALA A 24 26.27 -13.75 -1.09
C ALA A 24 25.04 -13.38 -1.94
N ALA A 25 23.85 -13.87 -1.58
CA ALA A 25 22.59 -13.54 -2.24
C ALA A 25 22.26 -12.05 -2.08
N LYS A 26 22.48 -11.48 -0.89
CA LYS A 26 22.31 -10.05 -0.63
C LYS A 26 23.29 -9.20 -1.44
N ALA A 27 24.57 -9.58 -1.51
CA ALA A 27 25.56 -8.88 -2.33
C ALA A 27 25.24 -8.96 -3.84
N ALA A 28 24.72 -10.10 -4.31
CA ALA A 28 24.27 -10.27 -5.69
C ALA A 28 23.01 -9.44 -5.99
N PHE A 29 22.04 -9.42 -5.07
CA PHE A 29 20.86 -8.56 -5.15
C PHE A 29 21.23 -7.07 -5.11
N ASP A 30 22.21 -6.71 -4.27
CA ASP A 30 22.65 -5.34 -4.14
C ASP A 30 23.37 -4.83 -5.41
N ASN A 31 24.04 -5.72 -6.13
CA ASN A 31 24.73 -5.44 -7.38
C ASN A 31 23.83 -5.48 -8.63
N LEU A 32 22.56 -5.85 -8.52
CA LEU A 32 21.59 -5.68 -9.61
C LEU A 32 21.39 -4.18 -9.86
N LYS A 33 21.92 -3.70 -11.00
CA LYS A 33 21.73 -2.33 -11.47
C LYS A 33 20.30 -2.11 -11.94
N SER A 34 19.37 -1.92 -10.99
CA SER A 34 18.07 -1.33 -11.30
C SER A 34 18.24 0.17 -11.51
N LYS A 35 17.63 0.71 -12.58
CA LYS A 35 17.49 2.17 -12.75
C LYS A 35 16.45 2.77 -11.80
N LYS A 36 15.59 1.93 -11.20
CA LYS A 36 14.55 2.37 -10.27
C LYS A 36 15.13 2.48 -8.84
N PRO A 37 14.85 3.59 -8.12
CA PRO A 37 15.23 3.70 -6.72
C PRO A 37 14.58 2.59 -5.91
N ARG A 38 15.34 1.96 -5.00
CA ARG A 38 14.78 0.94 -4.12
C ARG A 38 13.65 1.54 -3.26
N PRO A 39 12.57 0.77 -3.02
CA PRO A 39 11.50 1.18 -2.14
C PRO A 39 12.06 1.37 -0.73
N PRO A 40 11.51 2.33 0.04
CA PRO A 40 11.89 2.48 1.44
C PRO A 40 11.50 1.23 2.22
N LYS A 41 12.14 1.02 3.36
CA LYS A 41 11.70 -0.03 4.27
C LYS A 41 10.34 0.35 4.86
N PRO A 42 9.37 -0.58 4.95
CA PRO A 42 8.01 -0.25 5.41
C PRO A 42 7.99 0.34 6.83
N GLU A 43 8.91 -0.11 7.70
CA GLU A 43 9.08 0.36 9.09
C GLU A 43 9.45 1.85 9.22
N HIS A 44 9.93 2.47 8.15
CA HIS A 44 10.34 3.88 8.10
C HIS A 44 9.54 4.69 7.06
N ALA A 45 8.60 4.05 6.37
CA ALA A 45 7.87 4.65 5.26
C ALA A 45 6.43 4.98 5.65
N VAL A 46 5.85 5.96 4.96
CA VAL A 46 4.39 6.11 4.92
C VAL A 46 3.87 5.19 3.82
N THR A 47 3.40 4.01 4.21
CA THR A 47 2.87 3.01 3.28
C THR A 47 1.44 3.36 2.86
N ILE A 48 1.26 3.54 1.55
CA ILE A 48 -0.01 3.84 0.92
C ILE A 48 -0.41 2.66 0.03
N ALA A 49 -1.43 1.93 0.44
CA ALA A 49 -2.00 0.85 -0.35
C ALA A 49 -3.07 1.42 -1.30
N VAL A 50 -2.96 1.11 -2.58
CA VAL A 50 -3.91 1.57 -3.61
C VAL A 50 -4.55 0.37 -4.28
N SER A 51 -5.88 0.37 -4.38
CA SER A 51 -6.58 -0.71 -5.08
C SER A 51 -6.33 -0.66 -6.59
N SER A 52 -6.28 -1.81 -7.27
CA SER A 52 -6.05 -1.83 -8.74
C SER A 52 -7.06 -1.02 -9.54
N ARG A 53 -8.34 -1.05 -9.13
CA ARG A 53 -9.42 -0.24 -9.74
C ARG A 53 -9.30 1.25 -9.43
N THR A 54 -8.53 1.62 -8.41
CA THR A 54 -8.25 3.02 -8.11
C THR A 54 -7.07 3.52 -8.95
N LEU A 55 -6.03 2.70 -9.10
CA LEU A 55 -4.83 3.05 -9.84
C LEU A 55 -5.05 3.08 -11.35
N PHE A 56 -5.81 2.11 -11.86
CA PHE A 56 -6.12 1.95 -13.28
C PHE A 56 -7.63 1.98 -13.51
N ASP A 57 -8.05 2.48 -14.67
CA ASP A 57 -9.42 2.34 -15.12
C ASP A 57 -9.64 0.89 -15.58
N MET A 58 -10.47 0.19 -14.81
CA MET A 58 -10.86 -1.20 -15.07
C MET A 58 -12.38 -1.33 -15.22
N ALA A 59 -13.08 -0.26 -15.65
CA ALA A 59 -14.54 -0.25 -15.74
C ALA A 59 -15.06 -1.31 -16.71
N LYS A 60 -14.39 -1.48 -17.85
CA LYS A 60 -14.75 -2.49 -18.87
C LYS A 60 -14.60 -3.90 -18.31
N GLU A 61 -13.47 -4.19 -17.67
CA GLU A 61 -13.16 -5.52 -17.17
C GLU A 61 -14.02 -5.88 -15.97
N ARG A 62 -14.39 -4.88 -15.15
CA ARG A 62 -15.41 -5.09 -14.12
C ARG A 62 -16.76 -5.47 -14.70
N LYS A 63 -17.17 -4.84 -15.81
CA LYS A 63 -18.43 -5.19 -16.48
C LYS A 63 -18.40 -6.64 -16.98
N ILE A 64 -17.30 -7.07 -17.59
CA ILE A 64 -17.10 -8.47 -18.02
C ILE A 64 -17.20 -9.42 -16.82
N PHE A 65 -16.54 -9.10 -15.70
CA PHE A 65 -16.63 -9.92 -14.49
C PHE A 65 -18.06 -10.03 -13.94
N GLU A 66 -18.80 -8.92 -13.93
CA GLU A 66 -20.17 -8.86 -13.38
C GLU A 66 -21.21 -9.54 -14.28
N GLU A 67 -21.05 -9.45 -15.60
CA GLU A 67 -22.02 -9.98 -16.58
C GLU A 67 -21.68 -11.42 -17.03
N GLU A 68 -20.39 -11.75 -17.16
CA GLU A 68 -19.91 -13.00 -17.76
C GLU A 68 -19.13 -13.89 -16.77
N GLY A 69 -18.76 -13.37 -15.60
CA GLY A 69 -18.09 -14.12 -14.54
C GLY A 69 -16.56 -14.15 -14.64
N LEU A 70 -15.96 -14.95 -13.73
CA LEU A 70 -14.51 -14.98 -13.52
C LEU A 70 -13.72 -15.51 -14.73
N GLU A 71 -14.21 -16.55 -15.40
CA GLU A 71 -13.49 -17.18 -16.52
C GLU A 71 -13.33 -16.23 -17.71
N SER A 72 -14.43 -15.59 -18.15
CA SER A 72 -14.39 -14.56 -19.20
C SER A 72 -13.50 -13.38 -18.82
N TYR A 73 -13.57 -12.93 -17.55
CA TYR A 73 -12.70 -11.87 -17.05
C TYR A 73 -11.21 -12.23 -17.13
N VAL A 74 -10.83 -13.43 -16.69
CA VAL A 74 -9.44 -13.89 -16.76
C VAL A 74 -8.97 -14.02 -18.21
N ALA A 75 -9.78 -14.64 -19.08
CA ALA A 75 -9.45 -14.78 -20.50
C ALA A 75 -9.29 -13.42 -21.18
N TYR A 76 -10.15 -12.46 -20.86
CA TYR A 76 -10.02 -11.08 -21.36
C TYR A 76 -8.71 -10.45 -20.93
N GLN A 77 -8.36 -10.53 -19.63
CA GLN A 77 -7.12 -9.97 -19.11
C GLN A 77 -5.87 -10.59 -19.75
N GLN A 78 -5.88 -11.91 -19.99
CA GLN A 78 -4.80 -12.65 -20.64
C GLN A 78 -4.60 -12.23 -22.10
N GLN A 79 -5.70 -12.09 -22.85
CA GLN A 79 -5.64 -11.66 -24.26
C GLN A 79 -5.11 -10.23 -24.44
N HIS A 80 -5.20 -9.40 -23.39
CA HIS A 80 -4.81 -8.00 -23.42
C HIS A 80 -3.58 -7.73 -22.53
N GLU A 81 -2.77 -8.76 -22.20
CA GLU A 81 -1.61 -8.63 -21.29
C GLU A 81 -0.61 -7.55 -21.71
N ASP A 82 -0.42 -7.39 -23.02
CA ASP A 82 0.50 -6.41 -23.61
C ASP A 82 -0.14 -5.03 -23.83
N GLU A 83 -1.43 -4.87 -23.53
CA GLU A 83 -2.16 -3.61 -23.65
C GLU A 83 -2.21 -2.90 -22.29
N PRO A 84 -1.50 -1.77 -22.12
CA PRO A 84 -1.51 -1.03 -20.87
C PRO A 84 -2.91 -0.58 -20.46
N MET A 85 -3.24 -0.72 -19.18
CA MET A 85 -4.50 -0.24 -18.62
C MET A 85 -4.52 1.28 -18.58
N MET A 86 -5.67 1.90 -18.87
CA MET A 86 -5.79 3.35 -18.80
C MET A 86 -5.58 3.88 -17.37
N PRO A 87 -5.01 5.08 -17.18
CA PRO A 87 -4.84 5.69 -15.87
C PRO A 87 -6.17 5.85 -15.11
N GLY A 88 -6.17 5.44 -13.84
CA GLY A 88 -7.31 5.58 -12.92
C GLY A 88 -7.24 6.86 -12.07
N VAL A 89 -8.19 7.00 -11.15
CA VAL A 89 -8.36 8.21 -10.33
C VAL A 89 -7.19 8.51 -9.37
N ALA A 90 -6.48 7.48 -8.89
CA ALA A 90 -5.31 7.68 -8.03
C ALA A 90 -4.01 7.86 -8.83
N PHE A 91 -4.05 7.76 -10.16
CA PHE A 91 -2.82 7.79 -10.96
C PHE A 91 -2.04 9.10 -10.82
N PRO A 92 -2.64 10.31 -10.91
CA PRO A 92 -1.91 11.56 -10.68
C PRO A 92 -1.33 11.66 -9.26
N PHE A 93 -2.08 11.15 -8.27
CA PHE A 93 -1.63 11.11 -6.87
C PHE A 93 -0.39 10.23 -6.69
N VAL A 94 -0.37 9.02 -7.28
CA VAL A 94 0.80 8.14 -7.25
C VAL A 94 2.02 8.81 -7.91
N LYS A 95 1.84 9.46 -9.05
CA LYS A 95 2.92 10.23 -9.70
C LYS A 95 3.43 11.39 -8.84
N ALA A 96 2.53 12.09 -8.16
CA ALA A 96 2.90 13.17 -7.24
C ALA A 96 3.72 12.64 -6.07
N LEU A 97 3.35 11.51 -5.47
CA LEU A 97 4.13 10.86 -4.40
C LEU A 97 5.52 10.44 -4.89
N MET A 98 5.62 9.89 -6.10
CA MET A 98 6.92 9.55 -6.70
C MET A 98 7.79 10.79 -6.88
N THR A 99 7.20 11.91 -7.30
CA THR A 99 7.91 13.18 -7.44
C THR A 99 8.38 13.70 -6.08
N VAL A 100 7.55 13.63 -5.05
CA VAL A 100 7.94 13.98 -3.69
C VAL A 100 9.08 13.10 -3.19
N ASN A 101 8.99 11.78 -3.41
CA ASN A 101 10.08 10.85 -3.05
C ASN A 101 11.40 11.18 -3.75
N ALA A 102 11.37 11.59 -5.02
CA ALA A 102 12.58 12.01 -5.73
C ALA A 102 13.19 13.26 -5.08
N ARG A 103 12.36 14.26 -4.77
CA ARG A 103 12.81 15.50 -4.09
C ARG A 103 13.31 15.26 -2.68
N LEU A 104 12.66 14.39 -1.91
CA LEU A 104 13.11 14.03 -0.56
C LEU A 104 14.49 13.38 -0.59
N ARG A 105 14.77 12.51 -1.58
CA ARG A 105 16.12 11.93 -1.74
C ARG A 105 17.17 12.95 -2.18
N GLU A 106 16.80 13.97 -2.95
CA GLU A 106 17.71 15.08 -3.31
C GLU A 106 18.05 15.94 -2.08
N LEU A 107 17.05 16.23 -1.24
CA LEU A 107 17.21 17.09 -0.06
C LEU A 107 17.83 16.36 1.13
N TYR A 108 17.48 15.09 1.31
CA TYR A 108 17.88 14.25 2.43
C TYR A 108 18.35 12.87 1.90
N PRO A 109 19.59 12.76 1.40
CA PRO A 109 20.10 11.53 0.78
C PRO A 109 20.07 10.30 1.69
N ASP A 110 20.23 10.48 2.99
CA ASP A 110 20.18 9.43 4.01
C ASP A 110 18.77 9.24 4.61
N GLY A 111 17.81 10.06 4.18
CA GLY A 111 16.43 10.03 4.67
C GLY A 111 15.69 8.76 4.22
N GLN A 112 15.11 8.06 5.18
CA GLN A 112 14.33 6.83 4.92
C GLN A 112 12.81 7.07 4.95
N GLU A 113 12.40 8.26 5.40
CA GLU A 113 11.01 8.72 5.47
C GLU A 113 10.49 9.07 4.07
N LEU A 114 9.99 8.05 3.37
CA LEU A 114 9.48 8.15 2.02
C LEU A 114 8.10 7.50 1.94
N PHE A 115 7.38 7.76 0.85
CA PHE A 115 6.15 7.03 0.55
C PHE A 115 6.47 5.66 -0.04
N ASP A 116 5.92 4.60 0.57
CA ASP A 116 5.91 3.26 -0.02
C ASP A 116 4.54 3.00 -0.66
N ILE A 117 4.50 2.78 -1.96
CA ILE A 117 3.25 2.61 -2.69
C ILE A 117 3.06 1.12 -2.97
N VAL A 118 1.99 0.55 -2.42
CA VAL A 118 1.67 -0.87 -2.56
C VAL A 118 0.42 -1.02 -3.41
N LEU A 119 0.48 -1.85 -4.45
CA LEU A 119 -0.72 -2.22 -5.20
C LEU A 119 -1.44 -3.37 -4.50
N MET A 120 -2.71 -3.19 -4.15
CA MET A 120 -3.51 -4.26 -3.55
C MET A 120 -4.71 -4.60 -4.41
N THR A 121 -4.90 -5.87 -4.74
CA THR A 121 -5.96 -6.27 -5.66
C THR A 121 -6.65 -7.56 -5.23
N ASN A 122 -7.97 -7.55 -5.40
CA ASN A 122 -8.80 -8.75 -5.28
C ASN A 122 -8.70 -9.66 -6.49
N ASN A 123 -7.98 -9.26 -7.53
CA ASN A 123 -7.95 -10.01 -8.76
C ASN A 123 -7.14 -11.30 -8.60
N HIS A 124 -7.44 -12.27 -9.47
CA HIS A 124 -6.71 -13.53 -9.56
C HIS A 124 -5.27 -13.32 -10.03
N ALA A 125 -4.31 -14.12 -9.54
CA ALA A 125 -2.90 -13.95 -9.88
C ALA A 125 -2.62 -14.01 -11.41
N GLN A 126 -3.44 -14.75 -12.16
CA GLN A 126 -3.35 -14.85 -13.62
C GLN A 126 -3.53 -13.52 -14.34
N VAL A 127 -4.17 -12.51 -13.73
CA VAL A 127 -4.32 -11.18 -14.33
C VAL A 127 -3.21 -10.22 -13.92
N GLY A 128 -2.24 -10.70 -13.14
CA GLY A 128 -1.14 -9.90 -12.60
C GLY A 128 -0.19 -9.40 -13.68
N VAL A 129 -0.02 -10.15 -14.76
CA VAL A 129 0.89 -9.81 -15.87
C VAL A 129 0.52 -8.45 -16.47
N ARG A 130 -0.75 -8.24 -16.83
CA ARG A 130 -1.21 -6.95 -17.39
C ARG A 130 -1.04 -5.78 -16.42
N LEU A 131 -1.27 -6.00 -15.12
CA LEU A 131 -1.05 -4.98 -14.09
C LEU A 131 0.43 -4.59 -14.01
N ILE A 132 1.34 -5.58 -14.01
CA ILE A 132 2.79 -5.36 -13.99
C ILE A 132 3.24 -4.65 -15.28
N ASN A 133 2.75 -5.09 -16.44
CA ASN A 133 3.03 -4.45 -17.72
C ASN A 133 2.57 -2.99 -17.74
N SER A 134 1.40 -2.71 -17.17
CA SER A 134 0.88 -1.34 -17.05
C SER A 134 1.76 -0.48 -16.10
N ILE A 135 2.12 -1.01 -14.93
CA ILE A 135 3.07 -0.35 -13.99
C ILE A 135 4.39 -0.01 -14.69
N ASN A 136 4.92 -0.93 -15.48
CA ASN A 136 6.17 -0.75 -16.21
C ASN A 136 6.02 0.25 -17.36
N HIS A 137 4.92 0.18 -18.12
CA HIS A 137 4.62 1.11 -19.21
C HIS A 137 4.59 2.56 -18.74
N TYR A 138 4.00 2.83 -17.58
CA TYR A 138 3.91 4.17 -16.98
C TYR A 138 5.10 4.55 -16.08
N ASP A 139 6.10 3.69 -16.00
CA ASP A 139 7.28 3.83 -15.14
C ASP A 139 6.94 4.13 -13.67
N LEU A 140 5.90 3.46 -13.14
CA LEU A 140 5.54 3.60 -11.73
C LEU A 140 6.56 2.85 -10.86
N THR A 141 6.99 3.46 -9.75
CA THR A 141 7.89 2.84 -8.76
C THR A 141 7.09 2.07 -7.72
N ILE A 142 6.28 1.11 -8.18
CA ILE A 142 5.49 0.22 -7.35
C ILE A 142 6.17 -1.15 -7.42
N GLU A 143 6.89 -1.51 -6.36
CA GLU A 143 7.63 -2.79 -6.30
C GLU A 143 6.93 -3.85 -5.46
N ARG A 144 5.96 -3.43 -4.64
CA ARG A 144 5.18 -4.31 -3.77
C ARG A 144 3.75 -4.39 -4.28
N PHE A 145 3.29 -5.61 -4.50
CA PHE A 145 1.90 -5.89 -4.82
C PHE A 145 1.38 -7.09 -4.05
N CYS A 146 0.07 -7.10 -3.79
CA CYS A 146 -0.64 -8.20 -3.15
C CYS A 146 -1.89 -8.52 -3.97
N MET A 147 -2.02 -9.80 -4.35
CA MET A 147 -3.16 -10.31 -5.11
C MET A 147 -3.87 -11.37 -4.26
N THR A 148 -5.12 -11.13 -3.89
CA THR A 148 -5.84 -12.00 -2.95
C THR A 148 -6.74 -13.03 -3.61
N GLY A 149 -6.89 -13.01 -4.95
CA GLY A 149 -7.64 -14.04 -5.67
C GLY A 149 -9.13 -14.12 -5.31
N GLY A 150 -9.74 -13.00 -4.91
CA GLY A 150 -11.14 -12.91 -4.51
C GLY A 150 -11.31 -12.63 -3.02
N GLU A 151 -10.37 -13.06 -2.18
CA GLU A 151 -10.42 -12.88 -0.73
C GLU A 151 -10.32 -11.42 -0.30
N SER A 152 -10.78 -11.10 0.91
CA SER A 152 -10.71 -9.71 1.39
C SER A 152 -9.25 -9.25 1.58
N PRO A 153 -8.88 -8.06 1.08
CA PRO A 153 -7.50 -7.60 1.13
C PRO A 153 -7.13 -7.00 2.51
N ILE A 154 -8.07 -6.93 3.43
CA ILE A 154 -7.95 -6.18 4.68
C ILE A 154 -6.92 -6.80 5.63
N GLY A 155 -6.87 -8.13 5.76
CA GLY A 155 -5.83 -8.77 6.56
C GLY A 155 -4.42 -8.49 6.04
N TYR A 156 -4.27 -8.37 4.71
CA TYR A 156 -3.01 -8.04 4.07
C TYR A 156 -2.60 -6.58 4.27
N LEU A 157 -3.54 -5.64 4.41
CA LEU A 157 -3.23 -4.24 4.72
C LEU A 157 -2.35 -4.11 5.97
N LYS A 158 -2.71 -4.85 7.04
CA LYS A 158 -1.95 -4.88 8.29
C LYS A 158 -0.57 -5.50 8.10
N ALA A 159 -0.49 -6.64 7.41
CA ALA A 159 0.77 -7.32 7.14
C ALA A 159 1.74 -6.45 6.30
N TYR A 160 1.21 -5.57 5.45
CA TYR A 160 2.01 -4.64 4.65
C TYR A 160 2.39 -3.35 5.39
N MET A 161 1.98 -3.18 6.66
CA MET A 161 2.15 -1.96 7.46
C MET A 161 1.47 -0.73 6.83
N THR A 162 0.29 -0.91 6.25
CA THR A 162 -0.41 0.18 5.55
C THR A 162 -0.82 1.29 6.50
N ASN A 163 -0.39 2.53 6.22
CA ASN A 163 -0.86 3.72 6.92
C ASN A 163 -2.14 4.30 6.29
N LEU A 164 -2.28 4.22 4.96
CA LEU A 164 -3.44 4.73 4.22
C LEU A 164 -3.87 3.77 3.11
N TYR A 165 -5.15 3.39 3.07
CA TYR A 165 -5.74 2.59 2.00
C TYR A 165 -6.70 3.40 1.11
N LEU A 166 -6.44 3.40 -0.20
CA LEU A 166 -7.24 4.11 -1.20
C LEU A 166 -7.97 3.14 -2.13
N SER A 167 -9.30 3.12 -2.07
CA SER A 167 -10.13 2.21 -2.87
C SER A 167 -11.29 2.92 -3.55
N ARG A 168 -11.78 2.36 -4.67
CA ARG A 168 -13.09 2.74 -5.21
C ARG A 168 -14.26 1.99 -4.55
N SER A 169 -13.98 0.97 -3.75
CA SER A 169 -15.00 0.18 -3.06
C SER A 169 -15.26 0.74 -1.67
N SER A 170 -16.40 1.40 -1.49
CA SER A 170 -16.83 1.93 -0.19
C SER A 170 -16.94 0.83 0.87
N GLY A 171 -17.41 -0.37 0.51
CA GLY A 171 -17.44 -1.53 1.42
C GLY A 171 -16.06 -1.90 1.95
N LYS A 172 -15.06 -2.00 1.07
CA LYS A 172 -13.66 -2.30 1.47
C LYS A 172 -13.02 -1.19 2.28
N VAL A 173 -13.37 0.06 1.99
CA VAL A 173 -12.92 1.22 2.81
C VAL A 173 -13.51 1.13 4.20
N LYS A 174 -14.79 0.79 4.31
CA LYS A 174 -15.45 0.59 5.60
C LYS A 174 -14.80 -0.55 6.39
N GLU A 175 -14.59 -1.71 5.76
CA GLU A 175 -13.88 -2.84 6.39
C GLU A 175 -12.48 -2.44 6.88
N ALA A 176 -11.72 -1.65 6.11
CA ALA A 176 -10.39 -1.18 6.51
C ALA A 176 -10.44 -0.24 7.73
N ILE A 177 -11.41 0.67 7.76
CA ILE A 177 -11.63 1.59 8.89
C ILE A 177 -12.03 0.83 10.15
N GLU A 178 -12.94 -0.14 10.04
CA GLU A 178 -13.35 -1.01 11.15
C GLU A 178 -12.17 -1.81 11.73
N GLU A 179 -11.17 -2.11 10.92
CA GLU A 179 -9.93 -2.79 11.33
C GLU A 179 -8.83 -1.84 11.83
N GLY A 180 -9.13 -0.53 11.95
CA GLY A 180 -8.22 0.50 12.47
C GLY A 180 -7.21 1.05 11.46
N ILE A 181 -7.44 0.83 10.15
CA ILE A 181 -6.58 1.35 9.08
C ILE A 181 -7.23 2.60 8.48
N ALA A 182 -6.48 3.71 8.42
CA ALA A 182 -6.99 4.90 7.74
C ALA A 182 -7.26 4.59 6.26
N ALA A 183 -8.46 4.89 5.78
CA ALA A 183 -8.85 4.57 4.42
C ALA A 183 -9.80 5.61 3.85
N ALA A 184 -9.77 5.78 2.52
CA ALA A 184 -10.63 6.71 1.82
C ALA A 184 -11.21 6.10 0.54
N THR A 185 -12.47 6.43 0.27
CA THR A 185 -13.10 6.10 -1.01
C THR A 185 -12.73 7.15 -2.05
N MET A 186 -12.14 6.71 -3.15
CA MET A 186 -11.74 7.56 -4.26
C MET A 186 -12.82 7.58 -5.33
N PHE A 187 -13.25 8.78 -5.72
CA PHE A 187 -14.28 8.99 -6.73
C PHE A 187 -13.68 9.63 -7.98
N THR A 188 -14.30 9.39 -9.13
CA THR A 188 -13.98 10.16 -10.35
C THR A 188 -14.68 11.51 -10.23
N ALA A 189 -13.93 12.61 -10.29
CA ALA A 189 -14.53 13.94 -10.31
C ALA A 189 -15.23 14.18 -11.65
N ASN A 190 -16.47 14.71 -11.61
CA ASN A 190 -17.23 15.07 -12.83
C ASN A 190 -16.71 16.32 -13.55
N LYS A 191 -15.67 16.99 -13.02
CA LYS A 191 -15.06 18.18 -13.59
C LYS A 191 -13.59 17.91 -13.88
N GLU A 192 -13.19 18.24 -15.10
CA GLU A 192 -11.80 18.25 -15.56
C GLU A 192 -11.02 19.35 -14.84
N ASN A 193 -10.68 19.13 -13.58
CA ASN A 193 -9.60 19.90 -12.97
C ASN A 193 -8.32 19.10 -13.24
N PRO A 194 -7.39 19.59 -14.08
CA PRO A 194 -6.16 18.87 -14.33
C PRO A 194 -5.39 18.76 -13.00
N LEU A 195 -5.35 17.54 -12.44
CA LEU A 195 -4.57 17.24 -11.26
C LEU A 195 -3.09 17.27 -11.63
N SER A 196 -2.27 17.92 -10.80
CA SER A 196 -0.82 17.89 -10.97
C SER A 196 -0.28 16.51 -10.62
N ASP A 197 0.56 15.97 -11.49
CA ASP A 197 1.32 14.73 -11.28
C ASP A 197 2.72 14.99 -10.66
N THR A 198 3.08 16.27 -10.48
CA THR A 198 4.37 16.71 -9.95
C THR A 198 4.28 17.34 -8.56
N GLN A 199 3.09 17.75 -8.13
CA GLN A 199 2.88 18.42 -6.85
C GLN A 199 1.85 17.68 -6.01
N LEU A 200 2.26 17.24 -4.82
CA LEU A 200 1.34 16.83 -3.77
C LEU A 200 0.83 18.08 -3.03
N ARG A 201 -0.50 18.23 -2.93
CA ARG A 201 -1.14 19.28 -2.14
C ARG A 201 -1.84 18.65 -0.95
N VAL A 202 -1.46 19.04 0.25
CA VAL A 202 -2.09 18.59 1.49
C VAL A 202 -2.89 19.76 2.05
N ALA A 203 -4.17 19.53 2.28
CA ALA A 203 -5.03 20.46 3.02
C ALA A 203 -5.18 19.91 4.43
N PHE A 204 -4.91 20.77 5.43
CA PHE A 204 -5.18 20.46 6.82
C PHE A 204 -6.51 21.11 7.17
N ASP A 205 -7.53 20.29 7.39
CA ASP A 205 -8.80 20.73 7.93
C ASP A 205 -8.60 20.88 9.44
N GLY A 206 -8.13 22.06 9.84
CA GLY A 206 -7.70 22.35 11.20
C GLY A 206 -8.87 22.49 12.16
N ASP A 207 -9.66 21.45 12.35
CA ASP A 207 -10.52 21.35 13.53
C ASP A 207 -9.63 21.30 14.77
N ALA A 208 -9.90 22.22 15.68
CA ALA A 208 -8.92 22.82 16.60
C ALA A 208 -8.44 21.90 17.75
N VAL A 209 -8.65 20.59 17.63
CA VAL A 209 -8.37 19.58 18.68
C VAL A 209 -7.05 18.84 18.41
N LEU A 210 -6.59 18.78 17.14
CA LEU A 210 -5.32 18.13 16.78
C LEU A 210 -4.06 18.94 17.13
N PHE A 211 -4.21 20.18 17.62
CA PHE A 211 -3.09 21.09 17.87
C PHE A 211 -2.89 21.45 19.35
N SER A 212 -3.61 20.84 20.29
CA SER A 212 -3.24 20.92 21.71
C SER A 212 -2.49 19.67 22.13
N ASP A 213 -1.30 19.87 22.73
CA ASP A 213 -0.53 18.82 23.40
C ASP A 213 -1.40 18.02 24.40
N GLU A 214 -2.43 18.66 24.94
CA GLU A 214 -3.40 18.10 25.88
C GLU A 214 -4.26 16.98 25.28
N SER A 215 -4.73 17.12 24.03
CA SER A 215 -5.58 16.12 23.38
C SER A 215 -4.79 14.87 23.01
N GLU A 216 -3.52 15.02 22.60
CA GLU A 216 -2.62 13.89 22.33
C GLU A 216 -2.30 13.08 23.60
N ILE A 217 -2.13 13.76 24.75
CA ILE A 217 -1.91 13.12 26.05
C ILE A 217 -3.15 12.34 26.49
N ILE A 218 -4.35 12.90 26.33
CA ILE A 218 -5.61 12.23 26.71
C ILE A 218 -5.82 10.97 25.86
N VAL A 219 -5.60 11.04 24.54
CA VAL A 219 -5.71 9.87 23.64
C VAL A 219 -4.71 8.78 24.01
N LYS A 220 -3.45 9.15 24.30
CA LYS A 220 -2.41 8.18 24.69
C LYS A 220 -2.65 7.57 26.07
N ARG A 221 -3.29 8.28 27.00
CA ARG A 221 -3.48 7.82 28.38
C ARG A 221 -4.78 7.06 28.59
N ASP A 222 -5.88 7.60 28.05
CA ASP A 222 -7.23 7.20 28.45
C ASP A 222 -8.04 6.59 27.26
N GLY A 223 -7.50 6.66 26.03
CA GLY A 223 -8.06 6.01 24.84
C GLY A 223 -9.00 6.89 24.00
N LEU A 224 -9.39 6.41 22.82
CA LEU A 224 -10.22 7.17 21.87
C LEU A 224 -11.62 7.51 22.39
N ASP A 225 -12.20 6.67 23.25
CA ASP A 225 -13.56 6.89 23.76
C ASP A 225 -13.63 8.15 24.64
N THR A 226 -12.61 8.38 25.47
CA THR A 226 -12.50 9.56 26.33
C THR A 226 -12.20 10.83 25.52
N PHE A 227 -11.53 10.68 24.36
CA PHE A 227 -11.33 11.77 23.41
C PHE A 227 -12.64 12.26 22.80
N PHE A 228 -13.54 11.35 22.39
CA PHE A 228 -14.85 11.75 21.86
C PHE A 228 -15.74 12.46 22.91
N GLU A 229 -15.66 12.03 24.17
CA GLU A 229 -16.34 12.72 25.27
C GLU A 229 -15.77 14.12 25.52
N HIS A 230 -14.45 14.28 25.40
CA HIS A 230 -13.75 15.56 25.52
C HIS A 230 -14.05 16.50 24.35
N GLU A 231 -14.06 16.00 23.11
CA GLU A 231 -14.45 16.77 21.92
C GLU A 231 -15.88 17.32 22.02
N LYS A 232 -16.83 16.47 22.43
CA LYS A 232 -18.22 16.87 22.59
C LYS A 232 -18.42 17.97 23.64
N GLN A 233 -17.53 18.05 24.63
CA GLN A 233 -17.58 19.08 25.67
C GLN A 233 -16.95 20.40 25.22
N LEU A 234 -16.00 20.38 24.29
CA LEU A 234 -15.27 21.56 23.83
C LEU A 234 -15.72 22.11 22.47
N GLU A 235 -16.66 21.43 21.79
CA GLU A 235 -17.23 21.77 20.47
C GLU A 235 -17.59 23.27 20.30
N ASN A 236 -18.01 23.95 21.37
CA ASN A 236 -18.45 25.35 21.32
C ASN A 236 -17.50 26.36 21.99
N THR A 237 -16.29 25.95 22.36
CA THR A 237 -15.33 26.84 23.02
C THR A 237 -14.32 27.37 21.99
N PRO A 238 -14.36 28.66 21.62
CA PRO A 238 -13.36 29.23 20.72
C PRO A 238 -12.00 29.26 21.42
N TRP A 239 -10.93 28.97 20.68
CA TRP A 239 -9.57 29.08 21.18
C TRP A 239 -9.26 30.53 21.63
N HIS A 240 -8.89 30.69 22.90
CA HIS A 240 -8.30 31.92 23.41
C HIS A 240 -6.76 31.78 23.41
N ARG A 241 -6.09 32.81 22.87
CA ARG A 241 -4.63 32.88 22.64
C ARG A 241 -3.79 32.67 23.88
#